data_AF-A0A928C300-F1
#
_entry.id   AF-A0A928C300-F1
#
_cell.length_a   1.000
_cell.length_b   1.000
_cell.length_c   1.000
_cell.angle_alpha   90.00
_cell.angle_beta   90.00
_cell.angle_gamma   90.00
#
_symmetry.space_group_name_H-M   'P 1'
#
loop_
_entity.id
_entity.type
_entity.pdbx_description
1 polymer ?
#
loop_
_entity_poly.entity_id
_entity_poly.type
_entity_poly.pdbx_seq_one_letter_code
_entity_poly.pdbx_strand_id
1 'polypeptide(L)'
;MKSYFVDDIIKDVRITLDFNSNSDTLAEFGDTDTLSINEIIKSKITEAIKIIHSIAPVHLLDGGHIFGNAIYWSDMESGWILLPDDFLRFVVFQMSDWSRAVYHAIETSDPQYELQSAPYKGLRGTSNNPVCAIAIRHEGRVLEFYSCKDKNATVKKALYIPYPKIDSNHSSIEICEKCYKAVIYAIASLVLNVFGDTEKSNIYNELAKGALI
;
A
#
# COMPACT_ATOMS: atom_id res chain seq x y z
N MET A 1 -6.26 9.03 -2.62
CA MET A 1 -6.20 8.82 -1.15
C MET A 1 -6.74 10.05 -0.47
N LYS A 2 -7.23 9.91 0.78
CA LYS A 2 -7.78 11.01 1.56
C LYS A 2 -6.92 11.24 2.81
N SER A 3 -6.73 12.51 3.16
CA SER A 3 -6.00 12.89 4.37
C SER A 3 -6.96 12.88 5.57
N TYR A 4 -6.56 12.24 6.65
CA TYR A 4 -7.29 12.14 7.91
C TYR A 4 -6.44 12.72 9.04
N PHE A 5 -7.06 13.48 9.95
CA PHE A 5 -6.38 13.95 11.14
C PHE A 5 -6.13 12.79 12.10
N VAL A 6 -4.96 12.78 12.72
CA VAL A 6 -4.57 11.76 13.70
C VAL A 6 -5.55 11.73 14.89
N ASP A 7 -6.03 12.88 15.34
CA ASP A 7 -6.96 12.97 16.47
C ASP A 7 -8.34 12.35 16.15
N ASP A 8 -8.81 12.49 14.91
CA ASP A 8 -10.05 11.85 14.46
C ASP A 8 -9.91 10.33 14.42
N ILE A 9 -8.76 9.83 13.95
CA ILE A 9 -8.44 8.39 13.96
C ILE A 9 -8.41 7.87 15.40
N ILE A 10 -7.76 8.59 16.32
CA ILE A 10 -7.69 8.21 17.73
C ILE A 10 -9.10 8.12 18.32
N LYS A 11 -9.95 9.11 18.06
CA LYS A 11 -11.34 9.12 18.52
C LYS A 11 -12.12 7.92 17.98
N ASP A 12 -12.01 7.62 16.69
CA ASP A 12 -12.73 6.50 16.08
C ASP A 12 -12.25 5.13 16.61
N VAL A 13 -10.95 4.99 16.88
CA VAL A 13 -10.38 3.79 17.52
C VAL A 13 -10.91 3.65 18.95
N ARG A 14 -10.98 4.73 19.72
CA ARG A 14 -11.53 4.70 21.08
C ARG A 14 -12.99 4.27 21.08
N ILE A 15 -13.82 4.88 20.22
CA ILE A 15 -15.22 4.46 20.05
C ILE A 15 -15.30 2.96 19.72
N THR A 16 -14.40 2.49 18.85
CA THR A 16 -14.35 1.08 18.45
C THR A 16 -13.99 0.14 19.60
N LEU A 17 -13.06 0.53 20.47
CA LEU A 17 -12.65 -0.23 21.66
C LEU A 17 -13.73 -0.17 22.77
N ASP A 18 -14.28 1.02 23.01
CA ASP A 18 -15.33 1.27 24.02
C ASP A 18 -16.63 0.52 23.65
N PHE A 19 -16.98 0.42 22.37
CA PHE A 19 -18.17 -0.33 21.92
C PHE A 19 -18.09 -1.84 22.22
N ASN A 20 -16.89 -2.40 22.39
CA ASN A 20 -16.69 -3.80 22.81
C ASN A 20 -16.58 -3.97 24.34
N SER A 21 -16.64 -2.87 25.10
CA SER A 21 -16.41 -2.84 26.55
C SER A 21 -17.65 -3.17 27.39
N ASN A 22 -18.47 -4.13 26.95
CA ASN A 22 -19.35 -4.89 27.85
C ASN A 22 -18.55 -5.90 28.72
N SER A 23 -17.27 -5.61 28.99
CA SER A 23 -16.40 -6.41 29.85
C SER A 23 -15.59 -5.45 30.71
N ASP A 24 -15.65 -5.66 32.03
CA ASP A 24 -15.17 -4.80 33.12
C ASP A 24 -13.67 -4.42 33.09
N THR A 25 -12.91 -4.81 32.06
CA THR A 25 -11.45 -4.67 32.00
C THR A 25 -10.96 -3.25 31.68
N LEU A 26 -11.82 -2.37 31.15
CA LEU A 26 -11.43 -0.97 30.85
C LEU A 26 -11.81 0.03 31.95
N ALA A 27 -12.63 -0.37 32.93
CA ALA A 27 -13.05 0.49 34.03
C ALA A 27 -11.95 0.72 35.09
N GLU A 28 -10.86 -0.07 35.07
CA GLU A 28 -9.71 0.09 35.97
C GLU A 28 -8.68 1.13 35.49
N PHE A 29 -8.85 1.72 34.29
CA PHE A 29 -7.90 2.66 33.73
C PHE A 29 -8.37 4.11 33.97
N GLY A 30 -7.72 4.79 34.92
CA GLY A 30 -8.04 6.17 35.33
C GLY A 30 -7.61 7.22 34.30
N ASP A 31 -7.75 8.52 34.63
CA ASP A 31 -7.39 9.65 33.75
C ASP A 31 -5.91 9.67 33.30
N THR A 32 -5.01 9.02 34.03
CA THR A 32 -3.61 8.82 33.63
C THR A 32 -3.45 7.79 32.51
N ASP A 33 -4.38 6.84 32.39
CA ASP A 33 -4.34 5.77 31.39
C ASP A 33 -5.01 6.17 30.07
N THR A 34 -5.90 7.17 30.08
CA THR A 34 -6.50 7.72 28.86
C THR A 34 -5.53 8.56 28.03
N LEU A 35 -4.47 9.09 28.63
CA LEU A 35 -3.38 9.75 27.93
C LEU A 35 -2.39 8.73 27.34
N SER A 36 -2.07 7.68 28.11
CA SER A 36 -1.19 6.60 27.65
C SER A 36 -1.81 5.81 26.48
N ILE A 37 -3.12 5.55 26.49
CA ILE A 37 -3.79 4.86 25.37
C ILE A 37 -3.76 5.68 24.07
N ASN A 38 -3.92 7.00 24.13
CA ASN A 38 -3.86 7.86 22.94
C ASN A 38 -2.46 7.83 22.31
N GLU A 39 -1.41 7.84 23.14
CA GLU A 39 -0.02 7.72 22.68
C GLU A 39 0.25 6.34 22.05
N ILE A 40 -0.27 5.27 22.65
CA ILE A 40 -0.18 3.91 22.09
C ILE A 40 -0.91 3.84 20.75
N ILE A 41 -2.17 4.30 20.67
CA ILE A 41 -2.94 4.35 19.42
C ILE A 41 -2.15 5.09 18.36
N LYS A 42 -1.67 6.30 18.67
CA LYS A 42 -0.89 7.13 17.73
C LYS A 42 0.35 6.41 17.23
N SER A 43 1.07 5.69 18.09
CA SER A 43 2.25 4.91 17.72
C SER A 43 1.94 3.74 16.75
N LYS A 44 0.70 3.25 16.74
CA LYS A 44 0.26 2.10 15.92
C LYS A 44 -0.40 2.47 14.59
N ILE A 45 -0.74 3.74 14.37
CA ILE A 45 -1.41 4.21 13.15
C ILE A 45 -0.62 3.83 11.89
N THR A 46 0.66 4.19 11.82
CA THR A 46 1.49 3.94 10.62
C THR A 46 1.67 2.46 10.35
N GLU A 47 1.83 1.65 11.40
CA GLU A 47 1.96 0.19 11.31
C GLU A 47 0.67 -0.45 10.76
N ALA A 48 -0.48 -0.07 11.31
CA ALA A 48 -1.78 -0.59 10.86
C ALA A 48 -2.08 -0.22 9.40
N ILE A 49 -1.83 1.03 9.00
CA ILE A 49 -2.04 1.47 7.61
C ILE A 49 -1.15 0.67 6.67
N LYS A 50 0.12 0.46 7.02
CA LYS A 50 1.06 -0.33 6.21
C LYS A 50 0.53 -1.75 6.02
N ILE A 51 0.06 -2.41 7.08
CA ILE A 51 -0.49 -3.77 7.00
C ILE A 51 -1.68 -3.79 6.05
N ILE A 52 -2.68 -2.93 6.27
CA ILE A 52 -3.91 -2.91 5.48
C ILE A 52 -3.65 -2.57 4.02
N HIS A 53 -2.87 -1.52 3.73
CA HIS A 53 -2.55 -1.15 2.36
C HIS A 53 -1.69 -2.20 1.65
N SER A 54 -0.96 -3.06 2.37
CA SER A 54 -0.19 -4.16 1.77
C SER A 54 -1.08 -5.33 1.33
N ILE A 55 -2.14 -5.62 2.09
CA ILE A 55 -3.02 -6.78 1.83
C ILE A 55 -4.29 -6.43 1.05
N ALA A 56 -4.72 -5.17 1.05
CA ALA A 56 -5.98 -4.76 0.45
C ALA A 56 -6.07 -5.11 -1.04
N PRO A 57 -7.20 -5.58 -1.56
CA PRO A 57 -7.41 -5.68 -3.00
C PRO A 57 -7.21 -4.35 -3.73
N VAL A 58 -6.67 -4.39 -4.96
CA VAL A 58 -6.32 -3.19 -5.73
C VAL A 58 -7.53 -2.26 -5.96
N HIS A 59 -8.74 -2.80 -6.08
CA HIS A 59 -9.96 -2.02 -6.30
C HIS A 59 -10.43 -1.23 -5.04
N LEU A 60 -9.86 -1.52 -3.86
CA LEU A 60 -10.05 -0.76 -2.63
C LEU A 60 -8.99 0.34 -2.43
N LEU A 61 -7.95 0.37 -3.26
CA LEU A 61 -6.91 1.39 -3.21
C LEU A 61 -7.36 2.60 -4.04
N ASP A 62 -7.65 3.72 -3.38
CA ASP A 62 -8.20 4.93 -4.01
C ASP A 62 -7.12 5.76 -4.71
N GLY A 63 -6.55 5.21 -5.77
CA GLY A 63 -5.83 5.95 -6.81
C GLY A 63 -4.37 6.31 -6.53
N GLY A 64 -3.81 6.01 -5.35
CA GLY A 64 -2.37 6.13 -5.05
C GLY A 64 -1.71 7.47 -5.39
N HIS A 65 -0.38 7.48 -5.44
CA HIS A 65 0.45 8.58 -5.93
C HIS A 65 0.94 8.27 -7.34
N ILE A 66 1.15 9.32 -8.14
CA ILE A 66 1.62 9.18 -9.52
C ILE A 66 3.15 9.08 -9.52
N PHE A 67 3.70 8.21 -10.37
CA PHE A 67 5.14 8.11 -10.62
C PHE A 67 5.42 7.99 -12.13
N GLY A 68 6.69 7.87 -12.53
CA GLY A 68 7.05 7.69 -13.94
C GLY A 68 7.31 8.98 -14.72
N ASN A 69 7.76 10.03 -14.04
CA ASN A 69 8.12 11.30 -14.69
C ASN A 69 9.32 11.17 -15.64
N ALA A 70 10.22 10.22 -15.38
CA ALA A 70 11.39 9.96 -16.21
C ALA A 70 11.40 8.50 -16.65
N ILE A 71 11.52 8.30 -17.97
CA ILE A 71 11.62 6.99 -18.61
C ILE A 71 13.04 6.82 -19.12
N TYR A 72 13.69 5.72 -18.72
CA TYR A 72 15.00 5.34 -19.22
C TYR A 72 14.84 4.18 -20.20
N TRP A 73 15.03 4.48 -21.48
CA TRP A 73 14.91 3.49 -22.54
C TRP A 73 16.13 2.57 -22.60
N SER A 74 15.84 1.29 -22.82
CA SER A 74 16.82 0.26 -23.13
C SER A 74 16.59 -0.24 -24.57
N ASP A 75 17.26 -1.34 -24.91
CA ASP A 75 17.05 -2.03 -26.17
C ASP A 75 15.65 -2.68 -26.23
N MET A 76 15.22 -2.99 -27.45
CA MET A 76 14.04 -3.81 -27.72
C MET A 76 12.75 -3.21 -27.16
N GLU A 77 12.60 -1.88 -27.36
CA GLU A 77 11.44 -1.09 -26.97
C GLU A 77 11.01 -1.29 -25.50
N SER A 78 12.00 -1.61 -24.66
CA SER A 78 11.82 -1.83 -23.23
C SER A 78 12.56 -0.74 -22.48
N GLY A 79 12.25 -0.56 -21.21
CA GLY A 79 12.87 0.48 -20.41
C GLY A 79 12.53 0.32 -18.94
N TRP A 80 12.90 1.33 -18.17
CA TRP A 80 12.68 1.32 -16.74
C TRP A 80 12.44 2.72 -16.19
N ILE A 81 11.89 2.75 -14.99
CA ILE A 81 11.51 3.95 -14.26
C ILE A 81 11.99 3.80 -12.82
N LEU A 82 12.59 4.84 -12.25
CA LEU A 82 12.93 4.86 -10.83
C LEU A 82 11.66 4.81 -9.98
N LEU A 83 11.62 3.89 -9.03
CA LEU A 83 10.59 3.89 -8.02
C LEU A 83 10.92 4.94 -6.95
N PRO A 84 9.91 5.67 -6.42
CA PRO A 84 10.12 6.58 -5.31
C PRO A 84 10.68 5.88 -4.07
N ASP A 85 11.43 6.62 -3.24
CA ASP A 85 12.04 6.09 -2.02
C ASP A 85 10.99 5.56 -1.01
N ASP A 86 9.83 6.23 -0.98
CA ASP A 86 8.70 5.86 -0.14
C ASP A 86 7.79 4.79 -0.76
N PHE A 87 8.20 4.10 -1.83
CA PHE A 87 7.38 3.09 -2.48
C PHE A 87 7.08 1.89 -1.55
N LEU A 88 5.80 1.73 -1.19
CA LEU A 88 5.29 0.57 -0.46
C LEU A 88 4.73 -0.49 -1.41
N ARG A 89 3.85 -0.11 -2.34
CA ARG A 89 3.11 -1.08 -3.15
C ARG A 89 2.78 -0.59 -4.56
N PHE A 90 2.94 -1.48 -5.53
CA PHE A 90 2.50 -1.28 -6.92
C PHE A 90 0.96 -1.34 -7.04
N VAL A 91 0.35 -0.41 -7.78
CA VAL A 91 -1.10 -0.42 -8.06
C VAL A 91 -1.37 -0.69 -9.53
N VAL A 92 -0.84 0.16 -10.42
CA VAL A 92 -1.06 0.01 -11.87
C VAL A 92 0.01 0.74 -12.66
N PHE A 93 0.39 0.16 -13.80
CA PHE A 93 1.22 0.82 -14.80
C PHE A 93 0.72 0.54 -16.22
N GLN A 94 0.75 1.56 -17.07
CA GLN A 94 0.35 1.46 -18.47
C GLN A 94 1.10 2.48 -19.32
N MET A 95 1.75 2.00 -20.37
CA MET A 95 2.27 2.83 -21.46
C MET A 95 1.17 3.20 -22.45
N SER A 96 1.33 4.32 -23.16
CA SER A 96 0.34 4.91 -24.07
C SER A 96 -0.09 3.99 -25.21
N ASP A 97 0.79 3.10 -25.63
CA ASP A 97 0.63 2.20 -26.78
C ASP A 97 0.21 0.77 -26.39
N TRP A 98 -0.01 0.51 -25.10
CA TRP A 98 -0.48 -0.76 -24.58
C TRP A 98 -2.00 -0.89 -24.63
N SER A 99 -2.49 -2.07 -25.00
CA SER A 99 -3.94 -2.34 -25.04
C SER A 99 -4.57 -2.51 -23.66
N ARG A 100 -3.77 -2.91 -22.66
CA ARG A 100 -4.20 -3.10 -21.27
C ARG A 100 -3.17 -2.59 -20.28
N ALA A 101 -3.62 -2.27 -19.07
CA ALA A 101 -2.75 -1.91 -17.96
C ALA A 101 -2.24 -3.16 -17.23
N VAL A 102 -1.06 -3.03 -16.60
CA VAL A 102 -0.48 -4.04 -15.72
C VAL A 102 -0.82 -3.69 -14.28
N TYR A 103 -1.46 -4.62 -13.58
CA TYR A 103 -1.83 -4.47 -12.15
C TYR A 103 -0.94 -5.30 -11.22
N HIS A 104 -0.15 -6.22 -11.77
CA HIS A 104 0.78 -7.07 -11.05
C HIS A 104 2.14 -7.00 -11.74
N ALA A 105 3.14 -6.48 -11.03
CA ALA A 105 4.52 -6.53 -11.48
C ALA A 105 5.15 -7.82 -10.96
N ILE A 106 5.91 -8.51 -11.82
CA ILE A 106 6.68 -9.69 -11.43
C ILE A 106 7.95 -9.27 -10.67
N GLU A 107 8.54 -10.20 -9.94
CA GLU A 107 9.84 -10.01 -9.31
C GLU A 107 10.96 -10.58 -10.20
N THR A 108 12.21 -10.22 -9.91
CA THR A 108 13.38 -10.79 -10.60
C THR A 108 13.58 -12.28 -10.33
N SER A 109 12.91 -12.83 -9.31
CA SER A 109 12.89 -14.25 -8.97
C SER A 109 11.89 -15.06 -9.80
N ASP A 110 10.96 -14.40 -10.50
CA ASP A 110 9.94 -15.05 -11.31
C ASP A 110 10.56 -15.65 -12.58
N PRO A 111 10.29 -16.91 -12.94
CA PRO A 111 10.77 -17.51 -14.19
C PRO A 111 10.40 -16.70 -15.45
N GLN A 112 9.29 -15.95 -15.42
CA GLN A 112 8.88 -15.07 -16.53
C GLN A 112 9.83 -13.89 -16.73
N TYR A 113 10.60 -13.51 -15.71
CA TYR A 113 11.55 -12.40 -15.78
C TYR A 113 12.67 -12.71 -16.78
N GLU A 114 13.25 -13.91 -16.74
CA GLU A 114 14.33 -14.32 -17.66
C GLU A 114 13.87 -14.28 -19.12
N LEU A 115 12.61 -14.66 -19.37
CA LEU A 115 12.02 -14.65 -20.71
C LEU A 115 11.97 -13.25 -21.32
N GLN A 116 11.95 -12.19 -20.51
CA GLN A 116 11.91 -10.81 -21.00
C GLN A 116 13.20 -10.40 -21.72
N SER A 117 14.32 -11.07 -21.42
CA SER A 117 15.60 -10.86 -22.10
C SER A 117 15.73 -11.68 -23.40
N ALA A 118 14.89 -12.70 -23.60
CA ALA A 118 15.04 -13.68 -24.67
C ALA A 118 14.88 -13.04 -26.06
N PRO A 119 15.76 -13.25 -27.06
CA PRO A 119 15.78 -12.49 -28.33
C PRO A 119 14.46 -12.50 -29.13
N TYR A 120 13.59 -13.48 -28.89
CA TYR A 120 12.33 -13.66 -29.60
C TYR A 120 11.18 -12.92 -28.93
N LYS A 121 10.59 -11.94 -29.62
CA LYS A 121 9.49 -11.09 -29.12
C LYS A 121 8.26 -11.88 -28.63
N GLY A 122 8.03 -13.08 -29.18
CA GLY A 122 6.91 -13.95 -28.77
C GLY A 122 7.05 -14.58 -27.37
N LEU A 123 8.25 -14.62 -26.80
CA LEU A 123 8.49 -15.15 -25.44
C LEU A 123 8.42 -14.06 -24.37
N ARG A 124 8.44 -12.79 -24.77
CA ARG A 124 8.40 -11.63 -23.88
C ARG A 124 6.98 -11.14 -23.66
N GLY A 125 6.84 -10.18 -22.75
CA GLY A 125 5.73 -9.24 -22.76
C GLY A 125 5.58 -8.59 -24.13
N THR A 126 4.38 -8.13 -24.45
CA THR A 126 4.06 -7.43 -25.68
C THR A 126 3.11 -6.27 -25.37
N SER A 127 2.95 -5.30 -26.27
CA SER A 127 1.96 -4.23 -26.07
C SER A 127 0.53 -4.75 -25.81
N ASN A 128 0.22 -5.97 -26.25
CA ASN A 128 -1.07 -6.62 -26.01
C ASN A 128 -1.14 -7.42 -24.71
N ASN A 129 -0.01 -7.93 -24.23
CA ASN A 129 0.17 -8.63 -22.95
C ASN A 129 1.43 -8.06 -22.27
N PRO A 130 1.36 -6.82 -21.76
CA PRO A 130 2.53 -6.16 -21.23
C PRO A 130 2.98 -6.81 -19.92
N VAL A 131 4.29 -6.75 -19.69
CA VAL A 131 4.92 -7.27 -18.46
C VAL A 131 5.69 -6.12 -17.83
N CYS A 132 5.53 -5.97 -16.51
CA CYS A 132 6.35 -5.09 -15.70
C CYS A 132 7.06 -5.92 -14.64
N ALA A 133 8.29 -5.57 -14.31
CA ALA A 133 9.05 -6.22 -13.26
C ALA A 133 9.59 -5.19 -12.27
N ILE A 134 9.55 -5.50 -10.97
CA ILE A 134 10.27 -4.72 -9.96
C ILE A 134 11.65 -5.34 -9.81
N ALA A 135 12.68 -4.52 -10.07
CA ALA A 135 14.07 -4.94 -10.04
C ALA A 135 14.93 -3.96 -9.23
N ILE A 136 16.15 -4.38 -8.89
CA ILE A 136 17.16 -3.55 -8.23
C ILE A 136 18.27 -3.29 -9.24
N ARG A 137 18.55 -2.02 -9.49
CA ARG A 137 19.68 -1.53 -10.30
C ARG A 137 20.62 -0.69 -9.44
N HIS A 138 21.74 -0.24 -10.02
CA HIS A 138 22.72 0.56 -9.28
C HIS A 138 22.15 1.92 -8.82
N GLU A 139 21.14 2.45 -9.52
CA GLU A 139 20.42 3.67 -9.14
C GLU A 139 19.38 3.45 -8.04
N GLY A 140 19.02 2.21 -7.72
CA GLY A 140 18.01 1.86 -6.71
C GLY A 140 16.95 0.89 -7.22
N ARG A 141 15.77 0.92 -6.59
CA ARG A 141 14.62 0.10 -7.00
C ARG A 141 13.96 0.72 -8.23
N VAL A 142 13.66 -0.11 -9.22
CA VAL A 142 13.08 0.33 -10.49
C VAL A 142 11.87 -0.52 -10.86
N LEU A 143 10.97 0.08 -11.63
CA LEU A 143 9.98 -0.65 -12.41
C LEU A 143 10.49 -0.75 -13.84
N GLU A 144 10.81 -1.97 -14.25
CA GLU A 144 11.10 -2.29 -15.64
C GLU A 144 9.81 -2.58 -16.38
N PHE A 145 9.70 -2.08 -17.61
CA PHE A 145 8.59 -2.35 -18.49
C PHE A 145 9.10 -2.91 -19.82
N TYR A 146 8.37 -3.89 -20.34
CA TYR A 146 8.82 -4.65 -21.49
C TYR A 146 7.90 -4.50 -22.71
N SER A 147 8.54 -4.30 -23.85
CA SER A 147 7.95 -4.40 -25.19
C SER A 147 6.84 -3.39 -25.52
N CYS A 148 7.19 -2.11 -25.51
CA CYS A 148 6.45 -1.09 -26.24
C CYS A 148 6.50 -1.36 -27.76
N LYS A 149 5.66 -0.66 -28.52
CA LYS A 149 5.70 -0.64 -29.99
C LYS A 149 6.79 0.30 -30.50
N ASP A 150 7.05 1.38 -29.78
CA ASP A 150 8.02 2.41 -30.12
C ASP A 150 8.57 3.11 -28.86
N LYS A 151 9.78 3.68 -28.95
CA LYS A 151 10.45 4.46 -27.89
C LYS A 151 9.84 5.85 -27.67
N ASN A 152 8.90 6.27 -28.51
CA ASN A 152 8.13 7.50 -28.31
C ASN A 152 6.91 7.30 -27.37
N ALA A 153 6.67 6.07 -26.90
CA ALA A 153 5.57 5.79 -25.98
C ALA A 153 5.75 6.54 -24.65
N THR A 154 4.66 7.02 -24.08
CA THR A 154 4.66 7.76 -22.81
C THR A 154 3.91 7.00 -21.73
N VAL A 155 4.14 7.34 -20.46
CA VAL A 155 3.36 6.77 -19.36
C VAL A 155 1.94 7.33 -19.42
N LYS A 156 0.95 6.45 -19.59
CA LYS A 156 -0.47 6.78 -19.56
C LYS A 156 -1.07 6.69 -18.16
N LYS A 157 -0.66 5.68 -17.40
CA LYS A 157 -1.05 5.47 -15.99
C LYS A 157 0.13 4.91 -15.23
N ALA A 158 0.40 5.43 -14.05
CA ALA A 158 1.41 4.90 -13.15
C ALA A 158 1.05 5.31 -11.74
N LEU A 159 0.51 4.37 -10.96
CA LEU A 159 0.07 4.61 -9.59
C LEU A 159 0.75 3.64 -8.63
N TYR A 160 1.17 4.15 -7.48
CA TYR A 160 1.73 3.38 -6.38
C TYR A 160 1.13 3.83 -5.04
N ILE A 161 1.27 3.01 -4.00
CA ILE A 161 0.98 3.41 -2.61
C ILE A 161 2.32 3.69 -1.92
N PRO A 162 2.48 4.87 -1.28
CA PRO A 162 3.67 5.17 -0.49
C PRO A 162 3.60 4.54 0.90
N TYR A 163 4.74 4.47 1.59
CA TYR A 163 4.79 4.13 3.00
C TYR A 163 4.03 5.19 3.81
N PRO A 164 3.13 4.78 4.72
CA PRO A 164 2.36 5.72 5.52
C PRO A 164 3.27 6.54 6.42
N LYS A 165 3.14 7.86 6.33
CA LYS A 165 3.88 8.81 7.16
C LYS A 165 2.93 9.88 7.67
N ILE A 166 3.01 10.18 8.97
CA ILE A 166 2.26 11.28 9.56
C ILE A 166 2.95 12.58 9.16
N ASP A 167 2.20 13.48 8.55
CA ASP A 167 2.68 14.83 8.25
C ASP A 167 2.83 15.61 9.57
N SER A 168 4.06 16.00 9.89
CA SER A 168 4.37 16.74 11.12
C SER A 168 3.74 18.13 11.15
N ASN A 169 3.43 18.72 9.99
CA ASN A 169 2.87 20.07 9.90
C ASN A 169 1.35 20.07 10.11
N HIS A 170 0.67 19.07 9.56
CA HIS A 170 -0.79 18.99 9.56
C HIS A 170 -1.36 17.93 10.52
N SER A 171 -0.49 17.18 11.21
CA SER A 171 -0.88 16.04 12.07
C SER A 171 -1.89 15.13 11.39
N SER A 172 -1.69 14.90 10.10
CA SER A 172 -2.57 14.13 9.24
C SER A 172 -1.83 13.01 8.54
N ILE A 173 -2.59 12.02 8.08
CA ILE A 173 -2.05 10.86 7.38
C ILE A 173 -2.99 10.45 6.25
N GLU A 174 -2.40 9.96 5.16
CA GLU A 174 -3.17 9.53 4.00
C GLU A 174 -3.61 8.07 4.14
N ILE A 175 -4.91 7.84 3.92
CA ILE A 175 -5.52 6.51 3.93
C ILE A 175 -6.42 6.39 2.69
N CYS A 176 -6.44 5.22 2.06
CA CYS A 176 -7.49 4.88 1.10
C CYS A 176 -8.85 4.85 1.83
N GLU A 177 -9.81 5.61 1.35
CA GLU A 177 -11.12 5.83 2.00
C GLU A 177 -11.84 4.51 2.21
N LYS A 178 -11.83 3.62 1.21
CA LYS A 178 -12.42 2.28 1.32
C LYS A 178 -11.72 1.37 2.32
N CYS A 179 -10.45 1.65 2.64
CA CYS A 179 -9.68 0.90 3.62
C CYS A 179 -9.80 1.48 5.04
N TYR A 180 -10.45 2.63 5.23
CA TYR A 180 -10.45 3.35 6.51
C TYR A 180 -10.95 2.48 7.67
N LYS A 181 -12.10 1.82 7.49
CA LYS A 181 -12.69 0.95 8.52
C LYS A 181 -11.76 -0.22 8.89
N ALA A 182 -11.13 -0.83 7.89
CA ALA A 182 -10.17 -1.91 8.11
C ALA A 182 -8.94 -1.41 8.88
N VAL A 183 -8.48 -0.19 8.61
CA VAL A 183 -7.39 0.46 9.36
C VAL A 183 -7.80 0.67 10.82
N ILE A 184 -8.99 1.19 11.10
CA ILE A 184 -9.45 1.38 12.49
C ILE A 184 -9.45 0.06 13.28
N TYR A 185 -9.94 -1.03 12.68
CA TYR A 185 -9.90 -2.35 13.31
C TYR A 185 -8.48 -2.89 13.49
N ALA A 186 -7.59 -2.69 12.52
CA ALA A 186 -6.19 -3.08 12.66
C ALA A 186 -5.49 -2.29 13.79
N ILE A 187 -5.76 -0.99 13.93
CA ILE A 187 -5.21 -0.20 15.04
C ILE A 187 -5.72 -0.74 16.37
N ALA A 188 -7.03 -0.98 16.50
CA ALA A 188 -7.63 -1.54 17.71
C ALA A 188 -7.00 -2.89 18.09
N SER A 189 -6.76 -3.78 17.12
CA SER A 189 -6.05 -5.05 17.34
C SER A 189 -4.63 -4.85 17.88
N LEU A 190 -3.84 -3.98 17.24
CA LEU A 190 -2.47 -3.70 17.67
C LEU A 190 -2.41 -3.11 19.08
N VAL A 191 -3.37 -2.25 19.42
CA VAL A 191 -3.48 -1.64 20.75
C VAL A 191 -3.82 -2.71 21.80
N LEU A 192 -4.80 -3.58 21.54
CA LEU A 192 -5.17 -4.67 22.45
C LEU A 192 -4.04 -5.68 22.66
N ASN A 193 -3.23 -5.95 21.63
CA ASN A 193 -2.02 -6.75 21.77
C ASN A 193 -1.01 -6.14 22.75
N VAL A 194 -0.86 -4.81 22.76
CA VAL A 194 0.02 -4.11 23.72
C VAL A 194 -0.49 -4.28 25.15
N PHE A 195 -1.81 -4.28 25.34
CA PHE A 195 -2.44 -4.51 26.65
C PHE A 195 -2.56 -5.99 27.05
N GLY A 196 -2.17 -6.93 26.18
CA GLY A 196 -2.20 -8.37 26.46
C GLY A 196 -3.56 -9.06 26.23
N ASP A 197 -4.57 -8.35 25.70
CA ASP A 197 -5.87 -8.94 25.35
C ASP A 197 -5.83 -9.57 23.95
N THR A 198 -5.18 -10.74 23.86
CA THR A 198 -4.95 -11.44 22.60
C THR A 198 -6.23 -11.97 21.94
N GLU A 199 -7.26 -12.30 22.73
CA GLU A 199 -8.51 -12.84 22.20
C GLU A 199 -9.27 -11.75 21.43
N LYS A 200 -9.50 -10.59 22.05
CA LYS A 200 -10.17 -9.48 21.36
C LYS A 200 -9.32 -8.95 20.20
N SER A 201 -8.00 -8.91 20.37
CA SER A 201 -7.08 -8.54 19.29
C SER A 201 -7.28 -9.40 18.03
N ASN A 202 -7.42 -10.72 18.19
CA ASN A 202 -7.66 -11.62 17.06
C ASN A 202 -9.01 -11.36 16.39
N ILE A 203 -10.06 -11.09 17.17
CA ILE A 203 -11.38 -10.71 16.63
C ILE A 203 -11.28 -9.47 15.74
N TYR A 204 -10.57 -8.43 16.21
CA TYR A 204 -10.39 -7.21 15.41
C TYR A 204 -9.55 -7.44 14.16
N ASN A 205 -8.55 -8.32 14.19
CA ASN A 205 -7.81 -8.70 12.99
C ASN A 205 -8.72 -9.36 11.94
N GLU A 206 -9.62 -10.24 12.35
CA GLU A 206 -10.57 -10.86 11.44
C GLU A 206 -11.61 -9.86 10.92
N LEU A 207 -12.10 -8.93 11.76
CA LEU A 207 -12.95 -7.83 11.31
C LEU A 207 -12.24 -6.90 10.31
N ALA A 208 -10.94 -6.62 10.52
CA ALA A 208 -10.14 -5.83 9.61
C ALA A 208 -10.00 -6.50 8.24
N LYS A 209 -9.75 -7.82 8.21
CA LYS A 209 -9.72 -8.61 6.97
C LYS A 209 -11.09 -8.67 6.31
N GLY A 210 -12.15 -8.91 7.09
CA GLY A 210 -13.52 -8.97 6.59
C GLY A 210 -14.01 -7.64 6.00
N ALA A 211 -13.47 -6.51 6.47
CA ALA A 211 -13.77 -5.19 5.90
C ALA A 211 -13.08 -4.93 4.53
N LEU A 212 -12.21 -5.84 4.08
CA LEU A 212 -11.52 -5.76 2.77
C LEU A 212 -12.12 -6.69 1.71
N ILE A 213 -13.25 -7.34 2.00
CA ILE A 213 -14.00 -8.24 1.11
C ILE A 213 -15.27 -7.53 0.64
#